data_AF-X1LBH7-F1
#
_entry.id   AF-X1LBH7-F1
#
_cell.length_a   1.000
_cell.length_b   1.000
_cell.length_c   1.000
_cell.angle_alpha   90.00
_cell.angle_beta   90.00
_cell.angle_gamma   90.00
#
_symmetry.space_group_name_H-M   'P 1'
#
loop_
_entity.id
_entity.type
_entity.pdbx_description
1 polymer ?
#
loop_
_entity_poly.entity_id
_entity_poly.type
_entity_poly.pdbx_seq_one_letter_code
_entity_poly.pdbx_strand_id
1 'polypeptide(L)'
;MDICLKKQVDFVLIAGDLFNTPSPDLAIVEIAVRKMKELKDAGTEFYMILGSHDYNPNAKSITDVLSSAGFVATIMNYEDKDERLILNFVRDPKTGTLLAGLSGKRRGEDAEDLAKLDTCYIQRETGFKIFAFHNYVRGIAPSEIPGIPSTSILLIYCLILALA
;
A
#
# COMPACT_ATOMS: atom_id res chain seq x y z
N MET A 1 -13.94 -6.75 3.66
CA MET A 1 -13.74 -6.69 5.14
C MET A 1 -14.46 -7.83 5.86
N ASP A 2 -15.75 -8.09 5.59
CA ASP A 2 -16.46 -9.21 6.25
C ASP A 2 -15.78 -10.58 6.06
N ILE A 3 -15.23 -10.84 4.88
CA ILE A 3 -14.43 -12.05 4.62
C ILE A 3 -13.17 -12.08 5.50
N CYS A 4 -12.49 -10.95 5.68
CA CYS A 4 -11.31 -10.84 6.54
C CYS A 4 -11.66 -11.17 7.99
N LEU A 5 -12.82 -10.68 8.46
CA LEU A 5 -13.31 -10.94 9.81
C LEU A 5 -13.65 -12.42 10.00
N LYS A 6 -14.40 -13.01 9.05
CA LYS A 6 -14.74 -14.44 9.06
C LYS A 6 -13.49 -15.33 9.02
N LYS A 7 -12.46 -14.92 8.27
CA LYS A 7 -11.20 -15.66 8.14
C LYS A 7 -10.19 -15.37 9.26
N GLN A 8 -10.47 -14.41 10.15
CA GLN A 8 -9.58 -14.00 11.23
C GLN A 8 -8.15 -13.72 10.74
N VAL A 9 -8.03 -12.88 9.72
CA VAL A 9 -6.72 -12.53 9.14
C VAL A 9 -5.80 -11.87 10.17
N ASP A 10 -4.49 -12.00 9.99
CA ASP A 10 -3.52 -11.41 10.90
C ASP A 10 -3.44 -9.89 10.80
N PHE A 11 -3.50 -9.36 9.58
CA PHE A 11 -3.58 -7.94 9.28
C PHE A 11 -4.24 -7.73 7.90
N VAL A 12 -4.58 -6.49 7.58
CA VAL A 12 -5.07 -6.07 6.27
C VAL A 12 -4.09 -5.07 5.66
N LEU A 13 -3.66 -5.31 4.42
CA LEU A 13 -2.86 -4.38 3.62
C LEU A 13 -3.70 -3.83 2.45
N ILE A 14 -3.88 -2.52 2.41
CA ILE A 14 -4.59 -1.80 1.35
C ILE A 14 -3.56 -1.22 0.39
N ALA A 15 -3.51 -1.75 -0.84
CA ALA A 15 -2.55 -1.35 -1.87
C ALA A 15 -2.98 -0.11 -2.67
N GLY A 16 -3.49 0.92 -1.97
CA GLY A 16 -3.97 2.15 -2.58
C GLY A 16 -5.44 2.12 -3.03
N ASP A 17 -5.92 3.29 -3.42
CA ASP A 17 -7.28 3.63 -3.81
C ASP A 17 -8.35 3.05 -2.87
N LEU A 18 -8.16 3.28 -1.56
CA LEU A 18 -9.19 2.96 -0.56
C LEU A 18 -10.50 3.68 -0.88
N PHE A 19 -10.38 4.92 -1.36
CA PHE A 19 -11.49 5.70 -1.86
C PHE A 19 -11.23 6.13 -3.30
N ASN A 20 -12.30 6.23 -4.10
CA ASN A 20 -12.19 6.65 -5.50
C ASN A 20 -11.80 8.15 -5.67
N THR A 21 -11.87 8.93 -4.60
CA THR A 21 -11.56 10.36 -4.59
C THR A 21 -11.03 10.75 -3.20
N PRO A 22 -10.16 11.78 -3.07
CA PRO A 22 -9.65 12.23 -1.77
C PRO A 22 -10.74 12.75 -0.82
N SER A 23 -11.88 13.18 -1.37
CA SER A 23 -13.04 13.70 -0.63
C SER A 23 -14.30 12.87 -0.95
N PRO A 24 -14.38 11.62 -0.46
CA PRO A 24 -15.51 10.74 -0.69
C PRO A 24 -16.76 11.20 0.07
N ASP A 25 -17.92 10.66 -0.30
CA ASP A 25 -19.17 10.82 0.44
C ASP A 25 -18.99 10.27 1.87
N LEU A 26 -19.36 11.06 2.88
CA LEU A 26 -19.23 10.71 4.29
C LEU A 26 -20.04 9.46 4.66
N ALA A 27 -21.15 9.18 3.97
CA ALA A 27 -21.90 7.94 4.18
C ALA A 27 -21.07 6.70 3.79
N ILE A 28 -20.25 6.80 2.73
CA ILE A 28 -19.33 5.73 2.33
C ILE A 28 -18.18 5.60 3.33
N VAL A 29 -17.65 6.73 3.81
CA VAL A 29 -16.62 6.74 4.86
C VAL A 29 -17.12 6.07 6.13
N GLU A 30 -18.33 6.40 6.58
CA GLU A 30 -18.94 5.82 7.78
C GLU A 30 -19.05 4.30 7.67
N ILE A 31 -19.53 3.78 6.53
CA ILE A 31 -19.62 2.34 6.27
C ILE A 31 -18.24 1.69 6.33
N ALA A 32 -17.24 2.27 5.67
CA ALA A 32 -15.88 1.75 5.65
C ALA A 32 -15.26 1.73 7.05
N VAL A 33 -15.34 2.85 7.78
CA VAL A 33 -14.80 2.99 9.14
C VAL A 33 -15.46 2.02 10.11
N ARG A 34 -16.79 1.84 10.02
CA ARG A 34 -17.50 0.86 10.85
C ARG A 34 -16.97 -0.55 10.62
N LYS A 35 -16.75 -0.94 9.37
CA LYS A 35 -16.18 -2.26 9.03
C LYS A 35 -14.71 -2.41 9.41
N MET A 36 -13.91 -1.34 9.30
CA MET A 36 -12.54 -1.33 9.82
C MET A 36 -12.53 -1.48 11.35
N LYS A 37 -13.46 -0.81 12.04
CA LYS A 37 -13.60 -0.90 13.50
C LYS A 37 -13.93 -2.33 13.95
N GLU A 38 -14.87 -3.01 13.29
CA GLU A 38 -15.20 -4.41 13.61
C GLU A 38 -13.94 -5.31 13.57
N LEU A 39 -13.04 -5.10 12.60
CA LEU A 39 -11.77 -5.80 12.46
C LEU A 39 -10.71 -5.37 13.49
N LYS A 40 -10.58 -4.06 13.74
CA LYS A 40 -9.69 -3.49 14.77
C LYS A 40 -10.05 -4.00 16.16
N ASP A 41 -11.34 -4.01 16.50
CA ASP A 41 -11.83 -4.53 17.78
C ASP A 41 -11.56 -6.04 17.92
N ALA A 42 -11.45 -6.77 16.80
CA ALA A 42 -11.00 -8.16 16.75
C ALA A 42 -9.47 -8.34 16.73
N GLY A 43 -8.70 -7.26 16.88
CA GLY A 43 -7.23 -7.27 16.93
C GLY A 43 -6.53 -7.31 15.57
N THR A 44 -7.21 -6.94 14.48
CA THR A 44 -6.62 -6.87 13.14
C THR A 44 -6.05 -5.48 12.87
N GLU A 45 -4.76 -5.41 12.54
CA GLU A 45 -4.12 -4.15 12.12
C GLU A 45 -4.33 -3.84 10.64
N PHE A 46 -4.30 -2.55 10.31
CA PHE A 46 -4.46 -2.06 8.95
C PHE A 46 -3.21 -1.30 8.51
N TYR A 47 -2.71 -1.67 7.34
CA TYR A 47 -1.59 -1.04 6.66
C TYR A 47 -2.02 -0.51 5.30
N MET A 48 -1.41 0.58 4.83
CA MET A 48 -1.71 1.09 3.49
C MET A 48 -0.54 1.76 2.78
N ILE A 49 -0.62 1.74 1.46
CA ILE A 49 -0.02 2.75 0.58
C ILE A 49 -1.14 3.64 0.03
N LEU A 50 -0.81 4.86 -0.37
CA LEU A 50 -1.75 5.73 -1.09
C LEU A 50 -1.77 5.34 -2.57
N GLY A 51 -2.96 5.26 -3.14
CA GLY A 51 -3.12 5.14 -4.59
C GLY A 51 -3.20 6.50 -5.27
N SER A 52 -3.31 6.48 -6.59
CA SER A 52 -3.30 7.70 -7.42
C SER A 52 -4.56 8.57 -7.26
N HIS A 53 -5.64 7.98 -6.73
CA HIS A 53 -6.90 8.65 -6.41
C HIS A 53 -6.98 9.12 -4.96
N ASP A 54 -6.32 8.44 -4.03
CA ASP A 54 -6.29 8.85 -2.61
C ASP A 54 -5.39 10.07 -2.35
N TYR A 55 -4.42 10.32 -3.25
CA TYR A 55 -3.42 11.35 -3.07
C TYR A 55 -3.90 12.75 -3.48
N ASN A 56 -3.76 13.71 -2.57
CA ASN A 56 -3.89 15.14 -2.86
C ASN A 56 -2.72 15.91 -2.23
N PRO A 57 -1.84 16.54 -3.03
CA PRO A 57 -0.71 17.31 -2.49
C PRO A 57 -1.14 18.60 -1.79
N ASN A 58 -2.34 19.10 -2.06
CA ASN A 58 -2.79 20.43 -1.66
C ASN A 58 -3.80 20.43 -0.51
N ALA A 59 -4.31 19.26 -0.11
CA ALA A 59 -5.30 19.16 0.96
C ALA A 59 -5.25 17.78 1.63
N LYS A 60 -5.62 17.76 2.92
CA LYS A 60 -5.80 16.51 3.65
C LYS A 60 -6.95 15.70 3.07
N SER A 61 -6.73 14.41 2.87
CA SER A 61 -7.76 13.45 2.45
C SER A 61 -8.33 12.69 3.64
N ILE A 62 -9.39 11.92 3.42
CA ILE A 62 -9.93 11.03 4.47
C ILE A 62 -8.88 9.99 4.91
N THR A 63 -8.00 9.54 4.01
CA THR A 63 -6.95 8.57 4.38
C THR A 63 -5.94 9.18 5.36
N ASP A 64 -5.63 10.48 5.24
CA ASP A 64 -4.81 11.19 6.23
C ASP A 64 -5.48 11.21 7.62
N VAL A 65 -6.79 11.46 7.65
CA VAL A 65 -7.57 11.47 8.90
C VAL A 65 -7.55 10.09 9.54
N LEU A 66 -7.83 9.03 8.77
CA LEU A 66 -7.78 7.65 9.27
C LEU A 66 -6.39 7.28 9.80
N SER A 67 -5.33 7.72 9.12
CA SER A 67 -3.98 7.45 9.56
C SER A 67 -3.63 8.18 10.86
N SER A 68 -3.94 9.47 10.94
CA SER A 68 -3.71 10.28 12.15
C SER A 68 -4.52 9.80 13.36
N ALA A 69 -5.69 9.20 13.11
CA ALA A 69 -6.53 8.59 14.15
C ALA A 69 -6.07 7.19 14.58
N GLY A 70 -5.01 6.64 13.98
CA GLY A 70 -4.50 5.31 14.28
C GLY A 70 -5.36 4.16 13.71
N PHE A 71 -6.30 4.46 12.80
CA PHE A 71 -7.11 3.44 12.12
C PHE A 71 -6.31 2.70 11.05
N VAL A 72 -5.29 3.32 10.46
CA VAL A 72 -4.43 2.71 9.44
C VAL A 72 -3.00 3.25 9.51
N ALA A 73 -2.01 2.37 9.48
CA ALA A 73 -0.60 2.74 9.40
C ALA A 73 -0.15 2.82 7.94
N THR A 74 0.50 3.91 7.55
CA THR A 74 1.13 3.98 6.22
C THR A 74 2.44 3.21 6.21
N ILE A 75 2.71 2.46 5.14
CA ILE A 75 3.98 1.71 4.95
C ILE A 75 4.90 2.32 3.89
N MET A 76 4.60 3.56 3.48
CA MET A 76 5.41 4.33 2.51
C MET A 76 6.54 5.09 3.20
N ASN A 77 7.38 4.36 3.94
CA ASN A 77 8.50 4.93 4.67
C ASN A 77 9.81 4.59 3.96
N TYR A 78 10.48 5.60 3.42
CA TYR A 78 11.72 5.43 2.68
C TYR A 78 12.56 6.71 2.72
N GLU A 79 13.86 6.55 2.44
CA GLU A 79 14.84 7.63 2.37
C GLU A 79 15.54 7.62 1.01
N ASP A 80 15.73 8.81 0.43
CA ASP A 80 16.62 9.01 -0.70
C ASP A 80 18.07 9.13 -0.20
N LYS A 81 18.92 8.19 -0.59
CA LYS A 81 20.35 8.18 -0.28
C LYS A 81 21.15 7.77 -1.51
N ASP A 82 22.08 8.62 -1.94
CA ASP A 82 22.97 8.35 -3.07
C ASP A 82 22.20 7.93 -4.35
N GLU A 83 21.11 8.64 -4.66
CA GLU A 83 20.20 8.35 -5.79
C GLU A 83 19.46 6.99 -5.72
N ARG A 84 19.49 6.35 -4.54
CA ARG A 84 18.77 5.12 -4.24
C ARG A 84 17.70 5.35 -3.19
N LEU A 85 16.59 4.64 -3.34
CA LEU A 85 15.52 4.59 -2.34
C LEU A 85 15.77 3.43 -1.38
N ILE A 86 16.01 3.78 -0.11
CA ILE A 86 16.17 2.83 0.99
C ILE A 86 14.84 2.70 1.71
N LEU A 87 14.27 1.49 1.72
CA LEU A 87 12.99 1.22 2.37
C LEU A 87 13.18 1.03 3.88
N ASN A 88 12.45 1.81 4.66
CA ASN A 88 12.35 1.68 6.10
C ASN A 88 11.14 0.80 6.45
N PHE A 89 11.36 -0.50 6.69
CA PHE A 89 10.28 -1.45 6.91
C PHE A 89 9.47 -1.16 8.17
N VAL A 90 8.15 -1.22 8.04
CA VAL A 90 7.21 -1.32 9.15
C VAL A 90 7.07 -2.79 9.52
N ARG A 91 7.30 -3.13 10.79
CA ARG A 91 7.15 -4.51 11.27
C ARG A 91 5.76 -4.71 11.86
N ASP A 92 5.01 -5.68 11.35
CA ASP A 92 3.76 -6.12 11.97
C ASP A 92 4.06 -6.81 13.31
N PRO A 93 3.47 -6.34 14.44
CA PRO A 93 3.81 -6.86 15.76
C PRO A 93 3.32 -8.29 15.99
N LYS A 94 2.27 -8.73 15.28
CA LYS A 94 1.67 -10.05 15.47
C LYS A 94 2.47 -11.15 14.77
N THR A 95 2.84 -10.91 13.51
CA THR A 95 3.47 -11.90 12.62
C THR A 95 4.98 -11.70 12.48
N GLY A 96 5.49 -10.50 12.82
CA GLY A 96 6.87 -10.11 12.56
C GLY A 96 7.16 -9.79 11.09
N THR A 97 6.15 -9.81 10.22
CA THR A 97 6.27 -9.49 8.78
C THR A 97 6.80 -8.07 8.58
N LEU A 98 7.72 -7.91 7.64
CA LEU A 98 8.26 -6.62 7.23
C LEU A 98 7.45 -6.07 6.05
N LEU A 99 6.91 -4.87 6.22
CA LEU A 99 6.04 -4.21 5.26
C LEU A 99 6.71 -2.92 4.77
N ALA A 100 6.74 -2.72 3.47
CA ALA A 100 7.14 -1.46 2.86
C ALA A 100 6.34 -1.21 1.58
N GLY A 101 6.31 0.03 1.11
CA GLY A 101 5.68 0.30 -0.17
C GLY A 101 5.98 1.69 -0.71
N LEU A 102 5.51 1.92 -1.92
CA LEU A 102 5.57 3.22 -2.60
C LEU A 102 4.14 3.66 -2.94
N SER A 103 3.87 4.97 -2.87
CA SER A 103 2.60 5.52 -3.30
C SER A 103 2.44 5.36 -4.82
N GLY A 104 1.21 5.09 -5.25
CA GLY A 104 0.85 5.20 -6.67
C GLY A 104 0.80 6.66 -7.08
N LYS A 105 1.57 7.02 -8.11
CA LYS A 105 1.52 8.36 -8.70
C LYS A 105 0.67 8.31 -9.97
N ARG A 106 0.05 9.44 -10.30
CA ARG A 106 -0.70 9.55 -11.56
C ARG A 106 0.26 9.34 -12.73
N ARG A 107 -0.25 8.73 -13.81
CA ARG A 107 0.50 8.49 -15.05
C ARG A 107 1.74 7.60 -14.90
N GLY A 108 1.86 6.81 -13.82
CA GLY A 108 2.95 5.84 -13.67
C GLY A 108 4.31 6.46 -13.34
N GLU A 109 4.34 7.71 -12.87
CA GLU A 109 5.57 8.41 -12.45
C GLU A 109 6.31 7.68 -11.30
N ASP A 110 5.61 6.82 -10.56
CA ASP A 110 6.17 5.94 -9.53
C ASP A 110 7.04 4.81 -10.10
N ALA A 111 7.06 4.61 -11.43
CA ALA A 111 8.00 3.70 -12.09
C ALA A 111 9.47 4.13 -11.90
N GLU A 112 9.74 5.43 -11.84
CA GLU A 112 11.09 5.95 -11.56
C GLU A 112 11.53 5.64 -10.14
N ASP A 113 10.61 5.76 -9.17
CA ASP A 113 10.88 5.44 -7.77
C ASP A 113 11.15 3.93 -7.60
N LEU A 114 10.35 3.09 -8.25
CA LEU A 114 10.59 1.64 -8.28
C LEU A 114 11.98 1.28 -8.82
N ALA A 115 12.47 1.98 -9.84
CA ALA A 115 13.79 1.75 -10.42
C ALA A 115 14.95 2.17 -9.49
N LYS A 116 14.71 3.11 -8.57
CA LYS A 116 15.70 3.62 -7.61
C LYS A 116 15.85 2.73 -6.37
N LEU A 117 14.96 1.77 -6.15
CA LEU A 117 15.01 0.89 -4.97
C LEU A 117 16.39 0.23 -4.78
N ASP A 118 16.95 0.34 -3.58
CA ASP A 118 18.16 -0.38 -3.20
C ASP A 118 17.82 -1.85 -2.89
N THR A 119 17.96 -2.70 -3.89
CA THR A 119 17.71 -4.14 -3.74
C THR A 119 18.73 -4.82 -2.82
N CYS A 120 19.94 -4.29 -2.70
CA CYS A 120 20.97 -4.86 -1.81
C CYS A 120 20.61 -4.63 -0.34
N TYR A 121 20.01 -3.47 -0.01
CA TYR A 121 19.48 -3.23 1.33
C TYR A 121 18.30 -4.17 1.62
N ILE A 122 17.34 -4.29 0.70
CA ILE A 122 16.17 -5.18 0.84
C ILE A 122 16.58 -6.65 1.03
N GLN A 123 17.60 -7.12 0.31
CA GLN A 123 18.08 -8.51 0.40
C GLN A 123 18.80 -8.83 1.72
N ARG A 124 19.39 -7.82 2.38
CA ARG A 124 20.08 -8.01 3.66
C ARG A 124 19.12 -8.22 4.84
N GLU A 125 17.90 -7.69 4.74
CA GLU A 125 16.88 -7.91 5.76
C GLU A 125 16.41 -9.37 5.80
N THR A 126 16.30 -9.92 7.00
CA THR A 126 15.85 -11.32 7.23
C THR A 126 14.39 -11.37 7.65
N GLY A 127 13.69 -12.43 7.25
CA GLY A 127 12.26 -12.63 7.52
C GLY A 127 11.37 -12.43 6.29
N PHE A 128 10.07 -12.65 6.50
CA PHE A 128 9.06 -12.50 5.45
C PHE A 128 8.80 -11.01 5.17
N LYS A 129 8.83 -10.65 3.90
CA LYS A 129 8.75 -9.26 3.42
C LYS A 129 7.59 -9.14 2.43
N ILE A 130 6.76 -8.12 2.61
CA ILE A 130 5.74 -7.72 1.64
C ILE A 130 6.07 -6.31 1.18
N PHE A 131 6.15 -6.14 -0.13
CA PHE A 131 6.30 -4.84 -0.77
C PHE A 131 5.03 -4.50 -1.55
N ALA A 132 4.48 -3.31 -1.32
CA ALA A 132 3.28 -2.82 -2.00
C ALA A 132 3.60 -1.64 -2.92
N PHE A 133 3.01 -1.64 -4.11
CA PHE A 133 3.03 -0.52 -5.05
C PHE A 133 1.70 -0.47 -5.80
N HIS A 134 1.38 0.68 -6.39
CA HIS A 134 0.12 0.90 -7.09
C HIS A 134 0.38 1.44 -8.50
N ASN A 135 0.74 0.53 -9.42
CA ASN A 135 1.08 0.87 -10.81
C ASN A 135 0.56 -0.20 -11.79
N TYR A 136 0.53 0.16 -13.07
CA TYR A 136 0.30 -0.77 -14.16
C TYR A 136 1.44 -1.76 -14.30
N VAL A 137 1.06 -3.02 -14.36
CA VAL A 137 1.97 -4.12 -14.56
C VAL A 137 2.04 -4.46 -16.05
N ARG A 138 3.23 -4.34 -16.63
CA ARG A 138 3.46 -4.61 -18.05
C ARG A 138 3.20 -6.08 -18.35
N GLY A 139 2.47 -6.36 -19.43
CA GLY A 139 2.12 -7.71 -19.87
C GLY A 139 0.84 -8.30 -19.27
N ILE A 140 0.15 -7.56 -18.38
CA ILE A 140 -1.14 -7.97 -17.79
C ILE A 140 -2.27 -6.97 -18.13
N ALA A 141 -1.95 -5.70 -18.36
CA ALA A 141 -2.95 -4.67 -18.69
C ALA A 141 -3.60 -4.92 -20.08
N PRO A 142 -4.94 -4.78 -20.23
CA PRO A 142 -5.68 -5.11 -21.48
C PRO A 142 -5.34 -4.26 -22.72
N SER A 143 -4.44 -3.31 -22.60
CA SER A 143 -3.92 -2.50 -23.70
C SER A 143 -2.70 -1.80 -23.17
N GLU A 144 -1.55 -1.94 -23.82
CA GLU A 144 -0.45 -0.99 -23.66
C GLU A 144 -1.01 0.38 -24.03
N ILE A 145 -1.46 1.18 -23.04
CA ILE A 145 -1.92 2.54 -23.30
C ILE A 145 -0.68 3.30 -23.78
N PRO A 146 -0.61 3.74 -25.04
CA PRO A 146 0.59 4.35 -25.57
C PRO A 146 0.95 5.60 -24.76
N GLY A 147 2.16 5.62 -24.18
CA GLY A 147 2.66 6.77 -23.41
C GLY A 147 2.49 6.72 -21.90
N ILE A 148 1.97 5.62 -21.32
CA ILE A 148 2.01 5.40 -19.86
C ILE A 148 3.17 4.46 -19.51
N PRO A 149 4.15 4.90 -18.70
CA PRO A 149 5.16 4.01 -18.13
C PRO A 149 4.52 2.81 -17.44
N SER A 150 4.97 1.61 -17.78
CA SER A 150 4.56 0.36 -17.12
C SER A 150 5.81 -0.42 -16.72
N THR A 151 5.75 -1.09 -15.58
CA THR A 151 6.91 -1.81 -15.04
C THR A 151 6.86 -3.29 -15.43
N SER A 152 8.00 -3.81 -15.90
CA SER A 152 8.18 -5.24 -16.17
C SER A 152 8.27 -6.00 -14.84
N ILE A 153 7.48 -7.06 -14.66
CA ILE A 153 7.56 -7.93 -13.48
C ILE A 153 8.84 -8.76 -13.54
N LEU A 154 9.96 -8.20 -13.09
CA LEU A 154 11.11 -9.03 -12.69
C LEU A 154 11.11 -9.33 -11.18
N LEU A 155 10.13 -8.81 -10.44
CA LEU A 155 9.93 -9.08 -9.01
C LEU A 155 8.59 -9.80 -8.84
N ILE A 156 8.66 -11.12 -8.87
CA ILE A 156 7.62 -12.00 -8.34
C ILE A 156 7.41 -11.60 -6.87
N TYR A 157 6.18 -11.20 -6.52
CA TYR A 157 5.48 -11.29 -5.22
C TYR A 157 4.46 -10.14 -5.06
N CYS A 158 3.18 -10.53 -5.13
CA CYS A 158 1.95 -9.89 -4.63
C CYS A 158 1.16 -8.89 -5.50
N LEU A 159 0.31 -9.46 -6.35
CA LEU A 159 -1.14 -9.24 -6.24
C LEU A 159 -1.60 -9.70 -4.83
N ILE A 160 -2.39 -8.88 -4.12
CA ILE A 160 -2.88 -9.15 -2.77
C ILE A 160 -3.55 -10.53 -2.67
N LEU A 161 -2.91 -11.46 -1.98
CA LEU A 161 -3.52 -12.44 -1.10
C LEU A 161 -2.40 -13.08 -0.28
N ALA A 162 -2.20 -12.56 0.94
CA ALA A 162 -1.48 -13.28 1.97
C ALA A 162 -2.21 -14.62 2.19
N LEU A 163 -1.61 -15.70 1.72
CA LEU A 163 -1.88 -17.03 2.21
C LEU A 163 -0.61 -17.48 2.92
N ALA A 164 -0.79 -17.81 4.19
CA ALA A 164 0.18 -18.41 5.09
C ALA A 164 0.81 -19.68 4.49
#